data_AF-A0A451CE00-F1
#
_entry.id   AF-A0A451CE00-F1
#
_cell.length_a   1.000
_cell.length_b   1.000
_cell.length_c   1.000
_cell.angle_alpha   90.00
_cell.angle_beta   90.00
_cell.angle_gamma   90.00
#
_symmetry.space_group_name_H-M   'P 1'
#
loop_
_entity.id
_entity.type
_entity.pdbx_description
1 polymer ?
#
loop_
_entity_poly.entity_id
_entity_poly.type
_entity_poly.pdbx_seq_one_letter_code
_entity_poly.pdbx_strand_id
1 'polypeptide(L)'
;MKKQLLRLFFTALFSALIHADVALAVEAAPRISDREIIERLTRLEEGQQSMGRQIEQRFQAVEQRMEAVQEQVEQRFQAMEQRMEDMHKQIEQRFQAMEQRMEAVQEQVEQRFQAMDQRFLSMEKRMDAQWSLTLVLIMAIIGLVGFVVWDRKTALKPLERRFERIAHELERDLDVPSPEGSRLTRLIAALREIAPDDPKLSERIREALRRHSLLEEEAPRRA
;
A
#
# COMPACT_ATOMS: atom_id res chain seq x y z
N MET A 1 -80.12 85.97 -81.08
CA MET A 1 -80.54 85.35 -79.80
C MET A 1 -80.89 83.86 -79.90
N LYS A 2 -81.63 83.39 -80.92
CA LYS A 2 -82.08 81.98 -81.03
C LYS A 2 -80.98 80.89 -80.98
N LYS A 3 -79.80 81.12 -81.56
CA LYS A 3 -78.68 80.15 -81.58
C LYS A 3 -78.02 79.91 -80.21
N GLN A 4 -78.02 80.94 -79.35
CA GLN A 4 -77.49 80.85 -77.98
C GLN A 4 -78.45 80.01 -77.10
N LEU A 5 -79.76 80.19 -77.29
CA LEU A 5 -80.79 79.43 -76.59
C LEU A 5 -80.72 77.92 -76.91
N LEU A 6 -80.50 77.57 -78.19
CA LEU A 6 -80.38 76.18 -78.62
C LEU A 6 -79.13 75.49 -78.06
N ARG A 7 -78.00 76.22 -77.97
CA ARG A 7 -76.76 75.69 -77.35
C ARG A 7 -76.95 75.44 -75.86
N LEU A 8 -77.58 76.36 -75.14
CA LEU A 8 -77.88 76.20 -73.71
C LEU A 8 -78.80 74.99 -73.45
N PHE A 9 -79.78 74.76 -74.34
CA PHE A 9 -80.65 73.59 -74.25
C PHE A 9 -79.88 72.27 -74.45
N PHE A 10 -79.01 72.19 -75.46
CA PHE A 10 -78.20 70.99 -75.69
C PHE A 10 -77.19 70.75 -74.57
N THR A 11 -76.58 71.80 -74.00
CA THR A 11 -75.67 71.64 -72.85
C THR A 11 -76.42 71.20 -71.59
N ALA A 12 -77.65 71.70 -71.38
CA ALA A 12 -78.49 71.28 -70.26
C ALA A 12 -78.94 69.82 -70.42
N LEU A 13 -79.31 69.41 -71.65
CA LEU A 13 -79.70 68.03 -71.95
C LEU A 13 -78.52 67.06 -71.79
N PHE A 14 -77.34 67.43 -72.27
CA PHE A 14 -76.13 66.62 -72.15
C PHE A 14 -75.68 66.50 -70.69
N SER A 15 -75.76 67.60 -69.92
CA SER A 15 -75.52 67.57 -68.47
C SER A 15 -76.52 66.65 -67.76
N ALA A 16 -77.82 66.74 -68.10
CA ALA A 16 -78.84 65.88 -67.54
C ALA A 16 -78.61 64.39 -67.86
N LEU A 17 -78.10 64.07 -69.05
CA LEU A 17 -77.77 62.70 -69.44
C LEU A 17 -76.60 62.14 -68.62
N ILE A 18 -75.54 62.93 -68.42
CA ILE A 18 -74.37 62.51 -67.61
C ILE A 18 -74.76 62.30 -66.14
N HIS A 19 -75.66 63.11 -65.59
CA HIS A 19 -76.10 62.97 -64.20
C HIS A 19 -77.11 61.81 -64.02
N ALA A 20 -77.76 61.35 -65.09
CA ALA A 20 -78.69 60.22 -65.02
C ALA A 20 -77.96 58.88 -64.83
N ASP A 21 -76.79 58.69 -65.46
CA ASP A 21 -76.01 57.45 -65.34
C ASP A 21 -75.41 57.24 -63.93
N VAL A 22 -75.10 58.32 -63.21
CA VAL A 22 -74.51 58.24 -61.86
C VAL A 22 -75.54 57.81 -60.80
N ALA A 23 -76.83 58.05 -61.03
CA ALA A 23 -77.88 57.71 -60.06
C ALA A 23 -78.23 56.20 -60.03
N LEU A 24 -77.85 55.43 -61.06
CA LEU A 24 -78.17 54.00 -61.17
C LEU A 24 -77.02 53.07 -60.72
N ALA A 25 -75.90 53.63 -60.29
CA ALA A 25 -74.70 52.88 -59.87
C ALA A 25 -74.63 52.63 -58.34
N VAL A 26 -75.77 52.47 -57.67
CA VAL A 26 -75.80 51.92 -56.31
C VAL A 26 -76.20 50.45 -56.42
N GLU A 27 -75.22 49.56 -56.46
CA GLU A 27 -75.46 48.13 -56.27
C GLU A 27 -76.10 47.94 -54.89
N ALA A 28 -77.38 47.59 -54.89
CA ALA A 28 -78.09 47.22 -53.68
C ALA A 28 -77.43 45.97 -53.10
N ALA A 29 -76.80 46.12 -51.92
CA ALA A 29 -76.35 44.98 -51.13
C ALA A 29 -77.52 43.98 -50.98
N PRO A 30 -77.27 42.66 -51.10
CA PRO A 30 -78.33 41.66 -51.03
C PRO A 30 -79.12 41.84 -49.74
N ARG A 31 -80.43 42.11 -49.86
CA ARG A 31 -81.33 42.26 -48.72
C ARG A 31 -81.54 40.89 -48.09
N ILE A 32 -80.79 40.59 -47.03
CA ILE A 32 -81.00 39.42 -46.20
C ILE A 32 -82.41 39.51 -45.60
N SER A 33 -83.21 38.46 -45.75
CA SER A 33 -84.56 38.38 -45.18
C SER A 33 -84.48 37.94 -43.72
N ASP A 34 -85.39 38.43 -42.87
CA ASP A 34 -85.52 37.99 -41.47
C ASP A 34 -85.61 36.45 -41.35
N ARG A 35 -86.19 35.78 -42.35
CA ARG A 35 -86.24 34.31 -42.44
C ARG A 35 -84.85 33.67 -42.55
N GLU A 36 -83.95 34.27 -43.32
CA GLU A 36 -82.58 33.78 -43.49
C GLU A 36 -81.73 34.03 -42.24
N ILE A 37 -81.99 35.13 -41.51
CA ILE A 37 -81.37 35.39 -40.20
C ILE A 37 -81.78 34.34 -39.19
N ILE A 38 -83.08 34.02 -39.10
CA ILE A 38 -83.60 33.00 -38.19
C ILE A 38 -82.97 31.63 -38.52
N GLU A 39 -82.91 31.24 -39.79
CA GLU A 39 -82.29 29.97 -40.20
C GLU A 39 -80.82 29.89 -39.79
N ARG A 40 -80.04 30.97 -40.00
CA ARG A 40 -78.64 31.04 -39.58
C ARG A 40 -78.48 31.01 -38.06
N LEU A 41 -79.37 31.67 -37.31
CA LEU A 41 -79.37 31.66 -35.84
C LEU A 41 -79.70 30.28 -35.30
N THR A 42 -80.71 29.59 -35.84
CA THR A 42 -81.04 28.21 -35.46
C THR A 42 -79.86 27.28 -35.73
N ARG A 43 -79.22 27.39 -36.90
CA ARG A 43 -78.02 26.59 -37.23
C ARG A 43 -76.84 26.89 -36.30
N LEU A 44 -76.69 28.16 -35.89
CA LEU A 44 -75.65 28.57 -34.94
C LEU A 44 -75.93 27.99 -33.54
N GLU A 45 -77.19 28.02 -33.09
CA GLU A 45 -77.63 27.44 -31.82
C GLU A 45 -77.41 25.91 -31.79
N GLU A 46 -77.79 25.21 -32.86
CA GLU A 46 -77.50 23.78 -33.02
C GLU A 46 -75.99 23.50 -33.00
N GLY A 47 -75.20 24.36 -33.67
CA GLY A 47 -73.73 24.31 -33.65
C GLY A 47 -73.16 24.49 -32.25
N GLN A 48 -73.67 25.45 -31.47
CA GLN A 48 -73.27 25.67 -30.09
C GLN A 48 -73.64 24.50 -29.18
N GLN A 49 -74.85 23.94 -29.31
CA GLN A 49 -75.28 22.78 -28.55
C GLN A 49 -74.46 21.52 -28.89
N SER A 50 -74.13 21.33 -30.17
CA SER A 50 -73.25 20.24 -30.62
C SER A 50 -71.84 20.39 -30.03
N MET A 51 -71.30 21.61 -30.06
CA MET A 51 -69.99 21.91 -29.48
C MET A 51 -69.98 21.72 -27.96
N GLY A 52 -71.04 22.15 -27.26
CA GLY A 52 -71.19 21.92 -25.82
C GLY A 52 -71.21 20.43 -25.47
N ARG A 53 -71.94 19.61 -26.23
CA ARG A 53 -71.95 18.15 -26.07
C ARG A 53 -70.56 17.53 -26.31
N GLN A 54 -69.83 17.99 -27.32
CA GLN A 54 -68.48 17.49 -27.60
C GLN A 54 -67.48 17.87 -26.50
N ILE A 55 -67.60 19.08 -25.94
CA ILE A 55 -66.77 19.54 -24.82
C ILE A 55 -67.04 18.67 -23.59
N GLU A 56 -68.31 18.45 -23.25
CA GLU A 56 -68.71 17.60 -22.11
C GLU A 56 -68.14 16.19 -22.23
N GLN A 57 -68.28 15.56 -23.40
CA GLN A 57 -67.71 14.23 -23.66
C GLN A 57 -66.18 14.21 -23.52
N ARG A 58 -65.50 15.26 -23.99
CA ARG A 58 -64.04 15.37 -23.81
C ARG A 58 -63.67 15.56 -22.35
N PHE A 59 -64.45 16.33 -21.60
CA PHE A 59 -64.21 16.56 -20.17
C PHE A 59 -64.33 15.26 -19.38
N GLN A 60 -65.42 14.50 -19.59
CA GLN A 60 -65.61 13.19 -18.98
C GLN A 60 -64.49 12.20 -19.36
N ALA A 61 -64.04 12.20 -20.61
CA ALA A 61 -62.92 11.36 -21.04
C ALA A 61 -61.59 11.78 -20.39
N VAL A 62 -61.40 13.07 -20.10
CA VAL A 62 -60.23 13.57 -19.38
C VAL A 62 -60.29 13.19 -17.90
N GLU A 63 -61.45 13.34 -17.25
CA GLU A 63 -61.65 12.94 -15.85
C GLU A 63 -61.34 11.46 -15.65
N GLN A 64 -61.91 10.58 -16.48
CA GLN A 64 -61.63 9.14 -16.42
C GLN A 64 -60.15 8.81 -16.61
N ARG A 65 -59.47 9.51 -17.53
CA ARG A 65 -58.02 9.35 -17.72
C ARG A 65 -57.24 9.84 -16.51
N MET A 66 -57.68 10.92 -15.87
CA MET A 66 -57.02 11.48 -14.71
C MET A 66 -57.14 10.55 -13.50
N GLU A 67 -58.33 9.97 -13.27
CA GLU A 67 -58.55 8.94 -12.26
C GLU A 67 -57.68 7.71 -12.51
N ALA A 68 -57.65 7.19 -13.73
CA ALA A 68 -56.81 6.03 -14.07
C ALA A 68 -55.31 6.31 -13.87
N VAL A 69 -54.85 7.53 -14.19
CA VAL A 69 -53.47 7.95 -13.95
C VAL A 69 -53.18 8.05 -12.45
N GLN A 70 -54.10 8.60 -11.65
CA GLN A 70 -53.95 8.68 -10.20
C GLN A 70 -53.84 7.29 -9.56
N GLU A 71 -54.72 6.36 -9.93
CA GLU A 71 -54.65 4.98 -9.46
C GLU A 71 -53.33 4.30 -9.85
N GLN A 72 -52.87 4.49 -11.09
CA GLN A 72 -51.60 3.92 -11.54
C GLN A 72 -50.41 4.50 -10.77
N VAL A 73 -50.42 5.80 -10.48
CA VAL A 73 -49.38 6.48 -9.70
C VAL A 73 -49.37 5.96 -8.27
N GLU A 74 -50.53 5.84 -7.65
CA GLU A 74 -50.68 5.32 -6.29
C GLU A 74 -50.14 3.88 -6.18
N GLN A 75 -50.53 2.99 -7.10
CA GLN A 75 -50.03 1.62 -7.14
C GLN A 75 -48.50 1.57 -7.32
N ARG A 76 -47.94 2.42 -8.18
CA ARG A 76 -46.48 2.50 -8.38
C ARG A 76 -45.78 3.02 -7.14
N PHE A 77 -46.38 3.97 -6.43
CA PHE A 77 -45.82 4.51 -5.19
C PHE A 77 -45.79 3.45 -4.09
N GLN A 78 -46.91 2.73 -3.88
CA GLN A 78 -46.98 1.63 -2.93
C GLN A 78 -45.99 0.51 -3.25
N ALA A 79 -45.85 0.14 -4.53
CA ALA A 79 -44.86 -0.86 -4.96
C ALA A 79 -43.42 -0.39 -4.72
N MET A 80 -43.14 0.91 -4.90
CA MET A 80 -41.84 1.50 -4.60
C MET A 80 -41.56 1.48 -3.10
N GLU A 81 -42.54 1.83 -2.28
CA GLU A 81 -42.43 1.84 -0.82
C GLU A 81 -42.14 0.44 -0.27
N GLN A 82 -42.88 -0.57 -0.73
CA GLN A 82 -42.60 -1.97 -0.38
C GLN A 82 -41.19 -2.41 -0.77
N ARG A 83 -40.74 -2.06 -1.98
CA ARG A 83 -39.38 -2.38 -2.44
C ARG A 83 -38.32 -1.69 -1.59
N MET A 84 -38.57 -0.45 -1.17
CA MET A 84 -37.66 0.29 -0.29
C MET A 84 -37.59 -0.32 1.10
N GLU A 85 -38.72 -0.73 1.67
CA GLU A 85 -38.75 -1.45 2.96
C GLU A 85 -38.00 -2.78 2.89
N ASP A 86 -38.24 -3.58 1.85
CA ASP A 86 -37.56 -4.87 1.67
C ASP A 86 -36.05 -4.69 1.49
N MET A 87 -35.64 -3.67 0.74
CA MET A 87 -34.23 -3.32 0.59
C MET A 87 -33.61 -2.90 1.93
N HIS A 88 -34.31 -2.09 2.75
CA HIS A 88 -33.84 -1.72 4.08
C HIS A 88 -33.70 -2.94 4.99
N LYS A 89 -34.69 -3.84 5.02
CA LYS A 89 -34.63 -5.09 5.80
C LYS A 89 -33.46 -5.96 5.37
N GLN A 90 -33.20 -6.08 4.07
CA GLN A 90 -32.08 -6.87 3.56
C GLN A 90 -30.73 -6.23 3.94
N ILE A 91 -30.61 -4.90 3.87
CA ILE A 91 -29.40 -4.18 4.28
C ILE A 91 -29.16 -4.38 5.77
N GLU A 92 -30.18 -4.22 6.60
CA GLU A 92 -30.11 -4.40 8.05
C GLU A 92 -29.64 -5.81 8.41
N GLN A 93 -30.24 -6.84 7.81
CA GLN A 93 -29.84 -8.24 8.01
C GLN A 93 -28.38 -8.50 7.60
N ARG A 94 -27.93 -7.92 6.48
CA ARG A 94 -26.54 -8.05 6.03
C ARG A 94 -25.59 -7.33 6.98
N PHE A 95 -25.99 -6.19 7.52
CA PHE A 95 -25.18 -5.43 8.47
C PHE A 95 -25.02 -6.21 9.78
N GLN A 96 -26.11 -6.72 10.34
CA GLN A 96 -26.08 -7.58 11.54
C GLN A 96 -25.23 -8.84 11.32
N ALA A 97 -25.36 -9.50 10.17
CA ALA A 97 -24.53 -10.66 9.84
C ALA A 97 -23.03 -10.30 9.68
N MET A 98 -22.72 -9.10 9.19
CA MET A 98 -21.35 -8.60 9.13
C MET A 98 -20.81 -8.31 10.53
N GLU A 99 -21.60 -7.67 11.39
CA GLU A 99 -21.23 -7.35 12.77
C GLU A 99 -20.89 -8.63 13.56
N GLN A 100 -21.75 -9.65 13.50
CA GLN A 100 -21.48 -10.95 14.12
C GLN A 100 -20.19 -11.62 13.59
N ARG A 101 -19.92 -11.50 12.29
CA ARG A 101 -18.66 -12.02 11.71
C ARG A 101 -17.45 -11.24 12.19
N MET A 102 -17.56 -9.91 12.31
CA MET A 102 -16.48 -9.08 12.84
C MET A 102 -16.20 -9.40 14.30
N GLU A 103 -17.22 -9.57 15.13
CA GLU A 103 -17.08 -10.02 16.53
C GLU A 103 -16.39 -11.38 16.61
N ALA A 104 -16.86 -12.37 15.84
CA ALA A 104 -16.25 -13.71 15.81
C ALA A 104 -14.78 -13.69 15.35
N VAL A 105 -14.44 -12.84 14.37
CA VAL A 105 -13.05 -12.65 13.92
C VAL A 105 -12.22 -11.99 15.02
N GLN A 106 -12.75 -10.96 15.70
CA GLN A 106 -12.06 -10.30 16.81
C GLN A 106 -11.77 -11.28 17.95
N GLU A 107 -12.75 -12.08 18.36
CA GLU A 107 -12.55 -13.11 19.38
C GLU A 107 -11.50 -14.14 18.97
N GLN A 108 -11.55 -14.61 17.70
CA GLN A 108 -10.55 -15.56 17.20
C GLN A 108 -9.14 -14.95 17.19
N VAL A 109 -9.01 -13.69 16.78
CA VAL A 109 -7.74 -12.97 16.77
C VAL A 109 -7.22 -12.81 18.19
N GLU A 110 -8.06 -12.38 19.13
CA GLU A 110 -7.72 -12.24 20.55
C GLU A 110 -7.23 -13.57 21.14
N GLN A 111 -7.94 -14.67 20.91
CA GLN A 111 -7.52 -16.00 21.35
C GLN A 111 -6.17 -16.42 20.77
N ARG A 112 -5.93 -16.13 19.48
CA ARG A 112 -4.64 -16.43 18.84
C ARG A 112 -3.51 -15.60 19.41
N PHE A 113 -3.75 -14.31 19.68
CA PHE A 113 -2.77 -13.44 20.34
C PHE A 113 -2.46 -13.93 21.76
N GLN A 114 -3.47 -14.25 22.56
CA GLN A 114 -3.26 -14.81 23.91
C GLN A 114 -2.47 -16.13 23.88
N ALA A 115 -2.79 -17.03 22.95
CA ALA A 115 -2.03 -18.27 22.78
C ALA A 115 -0.59 -18.03 22.34
N MET A 116 -0.35 -17.00 21.51
CA MET A 116 0.97 -16.59 21.07
C MET A 116 1.77 -15.99 22.23
N ASP A 117 1.17 -15.11 23.04
CA ASP A 117 1.80 -14.52 24.23
C ASP A 117 2.20 -15.59 25.24
N GLN A 118 1.33 -16.57 25.49
CA GLN A 118 1.67 -17.70 26.35
C GLN A 118 2.89 -18.50 25.83
N ARG A 119 2.96 -18.72 24.52
CA ARG A 119 4.11 -19.38 23.89
C ARG A 119 5.37 -18.53 24.03
N PHE A 120 5.30 -17.23 23.80
CA PHE A 120 6.43 -16.32 23.99
C PHE A 120 6.93 -16.32 25.43
N LEU A 121 6.04 -16.19 26.42
CA LEU A 121 6.41 -16.27 27.84
C LEU A 121 7.06 -17.62 28.20
N SER A 122 6.57 -18.72 27.62
CA SER A 122 7.16 -20.04 27.84
C SER A 122 8.57 -20.17 27.21
N MET A 123 8.78 -19.54 26.05
CA MET A 123 10.05 -19.49 25.34
C MET A 123 11.05 -18.63 26.12
N GLU A 124 10.63 -17.46 26.57
CA GLU A 124 11.42 -16.52 27.38
C GLU A 124 11.94 -17.20 28.65
N LYS A 125 11.06 -17.87 29.41
CA LYS A 125 11.47 -18.64 30.60
C LYS A 125 12.53 -19.70 30.32
N ARG A 126 12.40 -20.42 29.19
CA ARG A 126 13.37 -21.45 28.79
C ARG A 126 14.70 -20.83 28.37
N MET A 127 14.66 -19.72 27.63
CA MET A 127 15.83 -18.96 27.26
C MET A 127 16.52 -18.43 28.51
N ASP A 128 15.83 -17.77 29.43
CA ASP A 128 16.39 -17.26 30.68
C ASP A 128 17.08 -18.36 31.50
N ALA A 129 16.47 -19.55 31.59
CA ALA A 129 17.10 -20.69 32.26
C ALA A 129 18.40 -21.13 31.57
N GLN A 130 18.41 -21.20 30.23
CA GLN A 130 19.60 -21.55 29.44
C GLN A 130 20.69 -20.48 29.53
N TRP A 131 20.32 -19.20 29.46
CA TRP A 131 21.23 -18.06 29.61
C TRP A 131 21.83 -18.03 31.02
N SER A 132 21.01 -18.24 32.06
CA SER A 132 21.48 -18.32 33.45
C SER A 132 22.52 -19.43 33.65
N LEU A 133 22.27 -20.64 33.14
CA LEU A 133 23.23 -21.74 33.19
C LEU A 133 24.53 -21.40 32.43
N THR A 134 24.40 -20.82 31.25
CA THR A 134 25.55 -20.41 30.42
C THR A 134 26.41 -19.38 31.14
N LEU A 135 25.80 -18.39 31.80
CA LEU A 135 26.52 -17.39 32.59
C LEU A 135 27.24 -18.02 33.78
N VAL A 136 26.60 -18.95 34.51
CA VAL A 136 27.24 -19.70 35.61
C VAL A 136 28.44 -20.50 35.10
N LEU A 137 28.31 -21.17 33.94
CA LEU A 137 29.39 -21.93 33.34
C LEU A 137 30.56 -21.04 32.92
N ILE A 138 30.29 -19.88 32.31
CA ILE A 138 31.33 -18.89 31.97
C ILE A 138 32.05 -18.40 33.23
N MET A 139 31.30 -18.05 34.28
CA MET A 139 31.90 -17.63 35.56
C MET A 139 32.75 -18.73 36.20
N ALA A 140 32.32 -19.99 36.10
CA ALA A 140 33.09 -21.13 36.57
C ALA A 140 34.41 -21.32 35.78
N ILE A 141 34.38 -21.18 34.44
CA ILE A 141 35.59 -21.25 33.61
C ILE A 141 36.55 -20.12 33.93
N ILE A 142 36.06 -18.87 34.00
CA ILE A 142 36.89 -17.70 34.33
C ILE A 142 37.52 -17.88 35.71
N GLY A 143 36.73 -18.34 36.69
CA GLY A 143 37.23 -18.66 38.03
C GLY A 143 38.32 -19.73 38.02
N LEU A 144 38.14 -20.81 37.26
CA LEU A 144 39.12 -21.90 37.14
C LEU A 144 40.40 -21.44 36.45
N VAL A 145 40.30 -20.69 35.35
CA VAL A 145 41.47 -20.14 34.64
C VAL A 145 42.22 -19.17 35.55
N GLY A 146 41.51 -18.28 36.24
CA GLY A 146 42.09 -17.38 37.23
C GLY A 146 42.82 -18.13 38.34
N PHE A 147 42.22 -19.20 38.87
CA PHE A 147 42.81 -20.07 39.87
C PHE A 147 44.09 -20.76 39.37
N VAL A 148 44.07 -21.36 38.17
CA VAL A 148 45.25 -22.04 37.59
C VAL A 148 46.41 -21.07 37.34
N VAL A 149 46.11 -19.85 36.85
CA VAL A 149 47.14 -18.81 36.65
C VAL A 149 47.75 -18.37 37.99
N TRP A 150 46.92 -18.23 39.03
CA TRP A 150 47.37 -17.92 40.38
C TRP A 150 48.22 -19.03 41.00
N ASP A 151 47.77 -20.28 40.88
CA ASP A 151 48.47 -21.47 41.38
C ASP A 151 49.84 -21.62 40.71
N ARG A 152 49.92 -21.52 39.38
CA ARG A 152 51.19 -21.57 38.64
C ARG A 152 52.16 -20.46 39.08
N LYS A 153 51.69 -19.22 39.27
CA LYS A 153 52.54 -18.13 39.79
C LYS A 153 53.01 -18.38 41.23
N THR A 154 52.21 -19.05 42.04
CA THR A 154 52.54 -19.35 43.44
C THR A 154 53.49 -20.56 43.56
N ALA A 155 53.30 -21.58 42.73
CA ALA A 155 54.07 -22.82 42.70
C ALA A 155 55.45 -22.69 42.04
N LEU A 156 55.66 -21.71 41.15
CA LEU A 156 56.97 -21.47 40.51
C LEU A 156 57.96 -20.68 41.38
N LYS A 157 57.51 -19.95 42.41
CA LYS A 157 58.38 -19.24 43.36
C LYS A 157 59.49 -20.13 43.99
N PRO A 158 59.23 -21.38 44.41
CA PRO A 158 60.28 -22.26 44.90
C PRO A 158 61.18 -22.83 43.79
N LEU A 159 60.72 -22.92 42.53
CA LEU A 159 61.57 -23.37 41.41
C LEU A 159 62.60 -22.31 41.02
N GLU A 160 62.21 -21.04 41.01
CA GLU A 160 63.09 -19.92 40.67
C GLU A 160 64.33 -19.88 41.58
N ARG A 161 64.14 -20.08 42.89
CA ARG A 161 65.25 -20.19 43.86
C ARG A 161 66.20 -21.37 43.61
N ARG A 162 65.73 -22.45 42.96
CA ARG A 162 66.58 -23.60 42.60
C ARG A 162 67.34 -23.33 41.31
N PHE A 163 66.70 -22.71 40.33
CA PHE A 163 67.36 -22.32 39.08
C PHE A 163 68.46 -21.28 39.31
N GLU A 164 68.25 -20.29 40.18
CA GLU A 164 69.31 -19.34 40.53
C GLU A 164 70.52 -20.05 41.15
N ARG A 165 70.30 -21.05 42.01
CA ARG A 165 71.41 -21.80 42.63
C ARG A 165 72.20 -22.61 41.60
N ILE A 166 71.50 -23.27 40.67
CA ILE A 166 72.12 -24.05 39.59
C ILE A 166 72.87 -23.13 38.61
N ALA A 167 72.28 -22.00 38.23
CA ALA A 167 72.92 -21.03 37.37
C ALA A 167 74.20 -20.47 38.00
N HIS A 168 74.16 -20.18 39.31
CA HIS A 168 75.29 -19.62 40.02
C HIS A 168 76.42 -20.64 40.28
N GLU A 169 76.10 -21.92 40.44
CA GLU A 169 77.11 -23.00 40.46
C GLU A 169 77.74 -23.19 39.08
N LEU A 170 76.95 -23.13 38.00
CA LEU A 170 77.44 -23.29 36.64
C LEU A 170 78.34 -22.12 36.22
N GLU A 171 77.98 -20.89 36.58
CA GLU A 171 78.77 -19.69 36.33
C GLU A 171 80.10 -19.74 37.09
N ARG A 172 80.10 -20.18 38.36
CA ARG A 172 81.32 -20.37 39.14
C ARG A 172 82.27 -21.42 38.55
N ASP A 173 81.73 -22.51 38.00
CA ASP A 173 82.51 -23.57 37.36
C ASP A 173 83.02 -23.19 35.96
N LEU A 174 82.29 -22.30 35.25
CA LEU A 174 82.74 -21.76 33.96
C LEU A 174 83.80 -20.67 34.10
N ASP A 175 83.76 -19.90 35.19
CA ASP A 175 84.54 -18.66 35.38
C ASP A 175 85.79 -18.83 36.27
N VAL A 176 86.22 -20.09 36.54
CA VAL A 176 87.47 -20.36 37.27
C VAL A 176 88.62 -19.60 36.56
N PRO A 177 89.24 -18.59 37.19
CA PRO A 177 90.18 -17.71 36.53
C PRO A 177 91.50 -18.47 36.35
N SER A 178 91.67 -19.10 35.19
CA SER A 178 92.94 -19.69 34.77
C SER A 178 93.39 -19.05 33.46
N PRO A 179 94.71 -18.87 33.27
CA PRO A 179 95.28 -18.00 32.24
C PRO A 179 95.04 -18.43 30.76
N GLU A 180 94.27 -19.50 30.50
CA GLU A 180 93.97 -20.01 29.15
C GLU A 180 92.47 -20.15 28.83
N GLY A 181 91.57 -19.65 29.70
CA GLY A 181 90.12 -19.59 29.43
C GLY A 181 89.29 -20.83 29.80
N SER A 182 87.97 -20.70 29.66
CA SER A 182 86.93 -21.60 30.21
C SER A 182 87.14 -23.09 29.87
N ARG A 183 86.64 -24.00 30.72
CA ARG A 183 86.73 -25.47 30.52
C ARG A 183 86.15 -25.92 29.17
N LEU A 184 85.13 -25.22 28.67
CA LEU A 184 84.56 -25.45 27.34
C LEU A 184 85.56 -25.11 26.23
N THR A 185 86.34 -24.04 26.40
CA THR A 185 87.39 -23.63 25.47
C THR A 185 88.49 -24.69 25.41
N ARG A 186 88.86 -25.32 26.54
CA ARG A 186 89.81 -26.45 26.57
C ARG A 186 89.27 -27.72 25.93
N LEU A 187 87.98 -28.04 26.12
CA LEU A 187 87.35 -29.18 25.44
C LEU A 187 87.32 -28.98 23.93
N ILE A 188 87.00 -27.78 23.47
CA ILE A 188 87.04 -27.42 22.04
C ILE A 188 88.48 -27.45 21.51
N ALA A 189 89.46 -26.95 22.27
CA ALA A 189 90.87 -26.97 21.87
C ALA A 189 91.41 -28.40 21.77
N ALA A 190 91.13 -29.27 22.75
CA ALA A 190 91.53 -30.67 22.73
C ALA A 190 90.85 -31.46 21.59
N LEU A 191 89.57 -31.18 21.31
CA LEU A 191 88.88 -31.72 20.14
C LEU A 191 89.52 -31.27 18.83
N ARG A 192 90.04 -30.03 18.78
CA ARG A 192 90.72 -29.47 17.60
C ARG A 192 92.12 -30.02 17.40
N GLU A 193 92.81 -30.40 18.48
CA GLU A 193 94.16 -30.99 18.45
C GLU A 193 94.16 -32.44 17.96
N ILE A 194 93.10 -33.21 18.24
CA ILE A 194 92.95 -34.62 17.80
C ILE A 194 92.41 -34.73 16.35
N ALA A 195 91.81 -33.68 15.81
CA ALA A 195 91.19 -33.67 14.49
C ALA A 195 92.11 -33.78 13.25
N PRO A 196 93.42 -33.43 13.26
CA PRO A 196 94.23 -33.48 12.03
C PRO A 196 94.65 -34.89 11.60
N ASP A 197 94.80 -35.84 12.54
CA ASP A 197 95.51 -37.10 12.27
C ASP A 197 94.63 -38.27 11.78
N ASP A 198 93.31 -38.09 11.68
CA ASP A 198 92.41 -39.18 11.28
C ASP A 198 91.30 -38.71 10.31
N PRO A 199 91.44 -38.90 8.99
CA PRO A 199 90.50 -38.39 7.99
C PRO A 199 89.09 -38.98 8.09
N LYS A 200 88.89 -40.09 8.82
CA LYS A 200 87.56 -40.66 9.10
C LYS A 200 86.82 -39.97 10.25
N LEU A 201 87.52 -39.35 11.19
CA LEU A 201 86.93 -38.67 12.34
C LEU A 201 86.42 -37.28 11.97
N SER A 202 87.12 -36.56 11.10
CA SER A 202 86.68 -35.25 10.61
C SER A 202 85.39 -35.35 9.78
N GLU A 203 85.25 -36.39 8.94
CA GLU A 203 84.01 -36.72 8.22
C GLU A 203 82.88 -37.05 9.20
N ARG A 204 83.11 -37.89 10.22
CA ARG A 204 82.08 -38.25 11.21
C ARG A 204 81.64 -37.09 12.10
N ILE A 205 82.56 -36.21 12.48
CA ILE A 205 82.23 -34.99 13.25
C ILE A 205 81.47 -34.01 12.36
N ARG A 206 81.88 -33.84 11.10
CA ARG A 206 81.16 -33.02 10.12
C ARG A 206 79.76 -33.57 9.86
N GLU A 207 79.62 -34.89 9.74
CA GLU A 207 78.34 -35.56 9.53
C GLU A 207 77.44 -35.50 10.78
N ALA A 208 78.01 -35.64 11.98
CA ALA A 208 77.28 -35.47 13.24
C ALA A 208 76.83 -34.02 13.46
N LEU A 209 77.68 -33.04 13.12
CA LEU A 209 77.34 -31.61 13.14
C LEU A 209 76.26 -31.27 12.10
N ARG A 210 76.27 -31.93 10.93
CA ARG A 210 75.22 -31.80 9.91
C ARG A 210 73.91 -32.46 10.37
N ARG A 211 73.98 -33.64 10.99
CA ARG A 211 72.81 -34.37 11.55
C ARG A 211 72.14 -33.66 12.73
N HIS A 212 72.87 -32.80 13.45
CA HIS A 212 72.33 -31.97 14.51
C HIS A 212 72.11 -30.51 14.06
N SER A 213 71.97 -30.31 12.74
CA SER A 213 71.48 -29.09 12.08
C SER A 213 72.11 -27.78 12.59
N LEU A 214 73.43 -27.70 12.62
CA LEU A 214 74.12 -26.42 12.87
C LEU A 214 74.71 -25.77 11.61
N LEU A 215 74.59 -26.41 10.44
CA LEU A 215 74.99 -25.84 9.15
C LEU A 215 74.05 -26.35 8.04
N GLU A 216 73.31 -25.43 7.39
CA GLU A 216 72.25 -25.62 6.37
C GLU A 216 70.89 -26.06 6.96
N GLU A 217 69.77 -25.34 6.84
CA GLU A 217 69.23 -24.63 5.67
C GLU A 217 68.35 -23.43 6.09
N GLU A 218 68.58 -22.27 5.49
CA GLU A 218 67.65 -21.14 5.48
C GLU A 218 66.44 -21.44 4.59
N ALA A 219 65.22 -21.31 5.15
CA ALA A 219 63.94 -20.99 4.49
C ALA A 219 63.32 -22.08 3.55
N PRO A 220 61.97 -22.14 3.34
CA PRO A 220 61.04 -21.01 3.35
C PRO A 220 59.70 -21.18 4.11
N ARG A 221 59.17 -20.03 4.53
CA ARG A 221 57.75 -19.82 4.89
C ARG A 221 56.83 -20.13 3.69
N ARG A 222 55.89 -21.06 3.84
CA ARG A 222 54.52 -21.11 3.27
C ARG A 222 53.70 -22.05 4.17
N ALA A 223 52.42 -21.87 4.47
CA ALA A 223 51.35 -21.11 3.85
C ALA A 223 50.38 -20.59 4.93
#